data_AF-A0A7X9P6N3-F1
#
_entry.id   AF-A0A7X9P6N3-F1
#
_cell.length_a   1.000
_cell.length_b   1.000
_cell.length_c   1.000
_cell.angle_alpha   90.00
_cell.angle_beta   90.00
_cell.angle_gamma   90.00
#
_symmetry.space_group_name_H-M   'P 1'
#
loop_
_entity.id
_entity.type
_entity.pdbx_description
1 polymer ?
#
loop_
_entity_poly.entity_id
_entity_poly.type
_entity_poly.pdbx_seq_one_letter_code
_entity_poly.pdbx_strand_id
1 'polypeptide(L)'
;MRTLSVRFRGRPALQEQRGHLQRGCLFVPVPEPAPETLQDVRLLVEAPSGETAVWPARVLQVYAGAGMALGFDDPEPVRARFEAWLAAPGGADETPAEVAWSGESPPAPRSTAPAVEAATRAEEPPDDGASNAEPAAAPDAAMAGPLADQIRAMSAQQRMHLAAHGDRAARLLLARDPNKTIQSFLLQNPHITIEEVRYLAGSRQASPDALQIIAGHREWSQNPGVVAALVRNPKTPLGSAVRLLDRLGEPELRRLAKSNDVPRGVQLAARKKVNPA
;
A
#
# COMPACT_ATOMS: atom_id res chain seq x y z
N MET A 1 -6.47 -8.10 -28.72
CA MET A 1 -5.24 -7.30 -28.62
C MET A 1 -5.59 -5.85 -28.86
N ARG A 2 -5.62 -5.01 -27.82
CA ARG A 2 -5.89 -3.56 -27.95
C ARG A 2 -4.59 -2.80 -28.24
N THR A 3 -4.68 -1.60 -28.81
CA THR A 3 -3.53 -0.71 -29.01
C THR A 3 -3.48 0.35 -27.92
N LEU A 4 -2.36 0.42 -27.21
CA LEU A 4 -2.06 1.38 -26.16
C LEU A 4 -1.05 2.41 -26.70
N SER A 5 -1.42 3.69 -26.72
CA SER A 5 -0.50 4.79 -27.03
C SER A 5 0.14 5.33 -25.76
N VAL A 6 1.45 5.58 -25.82
CA VAL A 6 2.24 6.25 -24.78
C VAL A 6 3.04 7.38 -25.44
N ARG A 7 2.80 8.62 -25.01
CA ARG A 7 3.45 9.81 -25.59
C ARG A 7 4.35 10.49 -24.56
N PHE A 8 5.64 10.53 -24.84
CA PHE A 8 6.62 11.23 -24.00
C PHE A 8 6.75 12.69 -24.44
N ARG A 9 6.33 13.64 -23.59
CA ARG A 9 6.39 15.09 -23.89
C ARG A 9 7.80 15.67 -23.84
N GLY A 10 8.66 15.14 -22.97
CA GLY A 10 10.05 15.62 -22.81
C GLY A 10 11.03 14.55 -22.36
N ARG A 11 12.31 14.95 -22.29
CA ARG A 11 13.44 14.06 -21.95
C ARG A 11 13.39 13.47 -20.53
N PRO A 12 12.99 14.18 -19.45
CA PRO A 12 12.97 13.62 -18.10
C PRO A 12 12.14 12.33 -17.98
N ALA A 13 10.87 12.36 -18.39
CA ALA A 13 9.98 11.19 -18.36
C ALA A 13 10.48 10.03 -19.24
N LEU A 14 11.22 10.31 -20.32
CA LEU A 14 11.87 9.30 -21.15
C LEU A 14 13.12 8.70 -20.48
N GLN A 15 13.85 9.49 -19.69
CA GLN A 15 15.07 9.08 -19.00
C GLN A 15 14.79 8.18 -17.80
N GLU A 16 13.68 8.38 -17.10
CA GLU A 16 13.19 7.50 -16.02
C GLU A 16 13.02 6.05 -16.52
N GLN A 17 12.54 5.88 -17.75
CA GLN A 17 12.31 4.56 -18.35
C GLN A 17 13.57 3.71 -18.52
N ARG A 18 14.78 4.30 -18.53
CA ARG A 18 16.03 3.54 -18.68
C ARG A 18 16.18 2.47 -17.61
N GLY A 19 15.82 2.78 -16.36
CA GLY A 19 15.91 1.84 -15.23
C GLY A 19 14.88 0.70 -15.29
N HIS A 20 13.78 0.89 -16.02
CA HIS A 20 12.77 -0.12 -16.28
C HIS A 20 13.14 -0.98 -17.50
N LEU A 21 13.64 -0.36 -18.58
CA LEU A 21 14.03 -1.05 -19.81
C LEU A 21 15.24 -1.98 -19.61
N GLN A 22 16.14 -1.65 -18.67
CA GLN A 22 17.19 -2.58 -18.19
C GLN A 22 16.63 -3.86 -17.55
N ARG A 23 15.36 -3.88 -17.16
CA ARG A 23 14.62 -5.02 -16.58
C ARG A 23 13.61 -5.62 -17.56
N GLY A 24 13.66 -5.23 -18.83
CA GLY A 24 12.74 -5.71 -19.87
C GLY A 24 11.33 -5.13 -19.82
N CYS A 25 11.11 -4.01 -19.12
CA CYS A 25 9.78 -3.40 -18.99
C CYS A 25 9.77 -1.87 -19.20
N LEU A 26 8.58 -1.32 -19.40
CA LEU A 26 8.28 0.11 -19.41
C LEU A 26 7.30 0.41 -18.27
N PHE A 27 7.45 1.52 -17.56
CA PHE A 27 6.53 1.90 -16.49
C PHE A 27 5.79 3.20 -16.86
N VAL A 28 4.49 3.09 -17.10
CA VAL A 28 3.66 4.18 -17.65
C VAL A 28 2.40 4.40 -16.81
N PRO A 29 1.80 5.60 -16.79
CA PRO A 29 0.50 5.81 -16.17
C PRO A 29 -0.57 4.81 -16.63
N VAL A 30 -1.52 4.48 -15.75
CA VAL A 30 -2.63 3.58 -16.09
C VAL A 30 -3.61 4.32 -17.00
N PRO A 31 -3.95 3.82 -18.20
CA PRO A 31 -4.99 4.42 -19.03
C PRO A 31 -6.37 4.20 -18.41
N GLU A 32 -7.35 5.01 -18.78
CA GLU A 32 -8.76 4.73 -18.52
C GLU A 32 -9.42 4.14 -19.78
N PRO A 33 -10.19 3.03 -19.68
CA PRO A 33 -10.29 2.13 -18.52
C PRO A 33 -9.00 1.34 -18.29
N ALA A 34 -8.74 0.97 -17.03
CA ALA A 34 -7.55 0.21 -16.66
C ALA A 34 -7.48 -1.16 -17.37
N PRO A 35 -6.30 -1.61 -17.83
CA PRO A 35 -6.12 -2.93 -18.43
C PRO A 35 -6.10 -4.04 -17.39
N GLU A 36 -6.30 -5.26 -17.87
CA GLU A 36 -6.14 -6.48 -17.08
C GLU A 36 -4.65 -6.87 -16.96
N THR A 37 -4.27 -7.49 -15.86
CA THR A 37 -2.93 -8.09 -15.70
C THR A 37 -2.77 -9.29 -16.63
N LEU A 38 -1.56 -9.45 -17.18
CA LEU A 38 -1.18 -10.40 -18.23
C LEU A 38 -1.86 -10.18 -19.59
N GLN A 39 -2.53 -9.05 -19.81
CA GLN A 39 -3.16 -8.71 -21.09
C GLN A 39 -2.15 -8.36 -22.18
N ASP A 40 -2.28 -8.99 -23.35
CA ASP A 40 -1.47 -8.71 -24.54
C ASP A 40 -2.00 -7.49 -25.30
N VAL A 41 -1.14 -6.47 -25.41
CA VAL A 41 -1.40 -5.16 -26.03
C VAL A 41 -0.38 -4.85 -27.13
N ARG A 42 -0.74 -3.97 -28.06
CA ARG A 42 0.22 -3.32 -28.96
C ARG A 42 0.61 -1.98 -28.36
N LEU A 43 1.86 -1.83 -27.98
CA LEU A 43 2.37 -0.57 -27.46
C LEU A 43 2.86 0.30 -28.62
N LEU A 44 2.16 1.40 -28.88
CA LEU A 44 2.61 2.51 -29.70
C LEU A 44 3.30 3.52 -28.78
N VAL A 45 4.59 3.78 -28.99
CA VAL A 45 5.31 4.84 -28.29
C VAL A 45 5.61 5.98 -29.25
N GLU A 46 5.30 7.21 -28.84
CA GLU A 46 5.74 8.45 -29.49
C GLU A 46 6.79 9.15 -28.63
N ALA A 47 7.95 9.42 -29.21
CA ALA A 47 9.05 10.13 -28.57
C ALA A 47 8.88 11.67 -28.62
N PRO A 48 9.62 12.44 -27.80
CA PRO A 48 9.56 13.91 -27.82
C PRO A 48 9.95 14.57 -29.16
N SER A 49 10.55 13.80 -30.09
CA SER A 49 10.86 14.19 -31.45
C SER A 49 9.69 14.03 -32.44
N GLY A 50 8.54 13.50 -31.99
CA GLY A 50 7.42 13.08 -32.85
C GLY A 50 7.67 11.76 -33.59
N GLU A 51 8.78 11.07 -33.33
CA GLU A 51 9.07 9.77 -33.93
C GLU A 51 8.34 8.65 -33.18
N THR A 52 7.64 7.78 -33.92
CA THR A 52 6.87 6.67 -33.35
C THR A 52 7.53 5.30 -33.56
N ALA A 53 7.25 4.36 -32.67
CA ALA A 53 7.52 2.93 -32.85
C ALA A 53 6.42 2.06 -32.21
N VAL A 54 6.24 0.84 -32.71
CA VAL A 54 5.19 -0.09 -32.24
C VAL A 54 5.80 -1.45 -31.92
N TRP A 55 5.45 -2.00 -30.75
CA TRP A 55 5.88 -3.32 -30.30
C TRP A 55 4.72 -4.12 -29.69
N PRO A 56 4.76 -5.47 -29.73
CA PRO A 56 3.96 -6.28 -28.83
C PRO A 56 4.44 -6.06 -27.39
N ALA A 57 3.52 -5.95 -26.44
CA ALA A 57 3.84 -5.88 -25.02
C ALA A 57 2.75 -6.60 -24.21
N ARG A 58 3.13 -7.12 -23.04
CA ARG A 58 2.23 -7.73 -22.06
C ARG A 58 2.14 -6.85 -20.83
N VAL A 59 0.93 -6.56 -20.36
CA VAL A 59 0.71 -5.89 -19.08
C VAL A 59 1.19 -6.83 -17.97
N LEU A 60 2.34 -6.56 -17.34
CA LEU A 60 2.87 -7.42 -16.28
C LEU A 60 2.10 -7.19 -14.98
N GLN A 61 1.93 -5.92 -14.59
CA GLN A 61 1.23 -5.54 -13.37
C GLN A 61 0.67 -4.12 -13.49
N VAL A 62 -0.56 -3.92 -13.00
CA VAL A 62 -1.19 -2.61 -12.85
C VAL A 62 -1.18 -2.24 -11.36
N TYR A 63 -0.68 -1.06 -11.03
CA TYR A 63 -0.63 -0.50 -9.70
C TYR A 63 -1.59 0.69 -9.64
N ALA A 64 -2.79 0.47 -9.08
CA ALA A 64 -3.84 1.48 -9.02
C ALA A 64 -3.32 2.78 -8.35
N GLY A 65 -3.45 3.91 -9.05
CA GLY A 65 -2.97 5.22 -8.58
C GLY A 65 -1.45 5.47 -8.70
N ALA A 66 -0.66 4.51 -9.19
CA ALA A 66 0.80 4.66 -9.33
C ALA A 66 1.32 4.44 -10.75
N GLY A 67 0.72 3.53 -11.54
CA GLY A 67 1.15 3.25 -12.91
C GLY A 67 1.02 1.76 -13.28
N MET A 68 1.63 1.37 -14.39
CA MET A 68 1.55 0.03 -14.97
C MET A 68 2.91 -0.37 -15.53
N ALA A 69 3.34 -1.59 -15.23
CA ALA A 69 4.48 -2.24 -15.87
C ALA A 69 4.04 -2.99 -17.14
N LEU A 70 4.62 -2.62 -18.28
CA LEU A 70 4.49 -3.30 -19.56
C LEU A 70 5.78 -4.06 -19.85
N GLY A 71 5.72 -5.37 -20.03
CA GLY A 71 6.86 -6.22 -20.41
C GLY A 71 6.90 -6.47 -21.91
N PHE A 72 8.08 -6.78 -22.43
CA PHE A 72 8.29 -7.14 -23.84
C PHE A 72 8.89 -8.55 -23.91
N ASP A 73 8.39 -9.40 -24.81
CA ASP A 73 8.94 -10.75 -25.01
C ASP A 73 10.37 -10.70 -25.61
N ASP A 74 10.70 -9.63 -26.35
CA ASP A 74 12.07 -9.23 -26.70
C ASP A 74 12.30 -7.72 -26.40
N PRO A 75 13.04 -7.38 -25.34
CA PRO A 75 13.30 -5.99 -24.96
C PRO A 75 14.54 -5.36 -25.63
N GLU A 76 15.38 -6.13 -26.33
CA GLU A 76 16.59 -5.59 -26.99
C GLU A 76 16.29 -4.48 -28.03
N PRO A 77 15.37 -4.67 -29.01
CA PRO A 77 15.05 -3.64 -29.99
C PRO A 77 14.32 -2.44 -29.37
N VAL A 78 13.57 -2.65 -28.27
CA VAL A 78 12.91 -1.57 -27.53
C VAL A 78 13.96 -0.71 -26.83
N ARG A 79 14.88 -1.33 -26.08
CA ARG A 79 15.99 -0.65 -25.39
C ARG A 79 16.83 0.17 -26.37
N ALA A 80 17.26 -0.42 -27.48
CA ALA A 80 18.05 0.26 -28.50
C ALA A 80 17.33 1.49 -29.09
N ARG A 81 16.02 1.41 -29.32
CA ARG A 81 15.22 2.52 -29.83
C ARG A 81 15.08 3.67 -28.82
N PHE A 82 14.81 3.35 -27.55
CA PHE A 82 14.75 4.36 -26.49
C PHE A 82 16.10 5.04 -26.25
N GLU A 83 17.22 4.32 -26.32
CA GLU A 83 18.55 4.94 -26.17
C GLU A 83 18.90 5.87 -27.35
N ALA A 84 18.47 5.56 -28.58
CA ALA A 84 18.56 6.48 -29.71
C ALA A 84 17.72 7.76 -29.50
N TRP A 85 16.50 7.64 -28.98
CA TRP A 85 15.63 8.78 -28.65
C TRP A 85 16.18 9.65 -27.49
N LEU A 86 16.87 9.05 -26.53
CA LEU A 86 17.55 9.77 -25.45
C LEU A 86 18.79 10.51 -25.94
N ALA A 87 19.52 9.96 -26.91
CA ALA A 87 20.65 10.64 -27.55
C ALA A 87 20.18 11.85 -28.39
N ALA A 88 19.06 11.73 -29.10
CA ALA A 88 18.48 12.81 -29.90
C ALA A 88 18.10 14.04 -29.04
N PRO A 89 18.32 15.29 -29.51
CA PRO A 89 17.96 16.50 -28.78
C PRO A 89 16.44 16.60 -28.60
N GLY A 90 15.99 16.96 -27.40
CA GLY A 90 14.57 17.04 -27.05
C GLY A 90 14.31 18.01 -25.89
N GLY A 91 13.05 18.40 -25.73
CA GLY A 91 12.63 19.40 -24.74
C GLY A 91 12.79 18.96 -23.29
N ALA A 92 12.93 19.94 -22.40
CA ALA A 92 13.00 19.77 -20.95
C ALA A 92 11.60 19.77 -20.28
N ASP A 93 10.59 19.24 -20.97
CA ASP A 93 9.22 19.12 -20.43
C ASP A 93 9.18 17.97 -19.41
N GLU A 94 8.84 18.28 -18.16
CA GLU A 94 8.75 17.32 -17.05
C GLU A 94 7.36 16.66 -16.94
N THR A 95 6.44 16.94 -17.87
CA THR A 95 5.11 16.31 -17.90
C THR A 95 5.24 14.78 -18.05
N PRO A 96 4.57 13.97 -17.20
CA PRO A 96 4.60 12.51 -17.31
C PRO A 96 4.02 12.03 -18.64
N ALA A 97 4.40 10.82 -19.06
CA ALA A 97 3.96 10.27 -20.34
C ALA A 97 2.42 10.15 -20.41
N GLU A 98 1.81 10.70 -21.46
CA GLU A 98 0.36 10.60 -21.67
C GLU A 98 0.04 9.19 -22.19
N VAL A 99 -0.95 8.52 -21.59
CA VAL A 99 -1.30 7.12 -21.92
C VAL A 99 -2.78 7.01 -22.25
N ALA A 100 -3.10 6.47 -23.42
CA ALA A 100 -4.48 6.33 -23.89
C ALA A 100 -4.66 5.10 -24.80
N TRP A 101 -5.86 4.53 -24.81
CA TRP A 101 -6.20 3.49 -25.77
C TRP A 101 -6.42 4.08 -27.17
N SER A 102 -5.61 3.66 -28.14
CA SER A 102 -5.79 4.01 -29.56
C SER A 102 -6.91 3.18 -30.17
N GLY A 103 -8.16 3.54 -29.87
CA GLY A 103 -9.32 2.84 -30.40
C GLY A 103 -10.64 3.12 -29.69
N GLU A 104 -11.06 4.39 -29.65
CA GLU A 104 -12.46 4.75 -29.92
C GLU A 104 -12.53 6.23 -30.33
N SER A 105 -12.83 6.51 -31.60
CA SER A 105 -13.22 7.86 -32.02
C SER A 105 -14.74 7.95 -31.85
N PRO A 106 -15.28 8.85 -31.01
CA PRO A 106 -16.69 8.82 -30.66
C PRO A 106 -17.56 9.09 -31.91
N PRO A 107 -18.37 8.11 -32.37
CA PRO A 107 -19.21 8.31 -33.53
C PRO A 107 -20.34 9.28 -33.14
N ALA A 108 -20.46 10.38 -33.87
CA ALA A 108 -21.56 11.32 -33.69
C ALA A 108 -22.80 10.89 -34.50
N PRO A 109 -23.95 10.64 -33.83
CA PRO A 109 -25.25 10.84 -34.44
C PRO A 109 -25.97 12.06 -33.85
N ARG A 110 -26.62 12.81 -34.74
CA ARG A 110 -27.56 13.89 -34.37
C ARG A 110 -28.89 13.27 -33.96
N SER A 111 -29.48 13.69 -32.83
CA SER A 111 -30.83 14.31 -32.81
C SER A 111 -31.33 14.63 -31.38
N THR A 112 -32.06 15.75 -31.25
CA THR A 112 -33.13 16.03 -30.27
C THR A 112 -32.91 15.73 -28.77
N ALA A 113 -32.53 16.80 -28.07
CA ALA A 113 -32.70 17.10 -26.64
C ALA A 113 -34.17 16.96 -26.11
N PRO A 114 -34.47 17.24 -24.81
CA PRO A 114 -33.60 17.62 -23.67
C PRO A 114 -33.91 16.92 -22.31
N ALA A 115 -33.07 17.18 -21.28
CA ALA A 115 -33.38 17.40 -19.84
C ALA A 115 -34.16 16.33 -19.01
N VAL A 116 -33.91 16.10 -17.71
CA VAL A 116 -32.91 16.62 -16.74
C VAL A 116 -32.67 15.60 -15.59
N GLU A 117 -31.50 15.72 -14.95
CA GLU A 117 -31.20 15.46 -13.51
C GLU A 117 -31.54 14.11 -12.82
N ALA A 118 -30.44 13.41 -12.48
CA ALA A 118 -30.08 12.93 -11.14
C ALA A 118 -30.53 11.55 -10.57
N ALA A 119 -29.63 11.01 -9.73
CA ALA A 119 -29.83 9.98 -8.69
C ALA A 119 -30.12 8.51 -9.09
N THR A 120 -29.13 7.82 -9.68
CA THR A 120 -29.11 6.33 -9.71
C THR A 120 -28.60 5.72 -8.41
N ARG A 121 -29.55 5.37 -7.54
CA ARG A 121 -29.53 4.26 -6.56
C ARG A 121 -29.42 2.90 -7.31
N ALA A 122 -28.97 1.76 -6.75
CA ALA A 122 -28.04 1.37 -5.67
C ALA A 122 -27.90 -0.19 -5.78
N GLU A 123 -27.70 -0.92 -4.66
CA GLU A 123 -27.66 -2.39 -4.51
C GLU A 123 -26.40 -3.04 -5.18
N GLU A 124 -25.44 -3.65 -4.46
CA GLU A 124 -25.43 -4.69 -3.38
C GLU A 124 -25.85 -6.10 -3.87
N PRO A 125 -25.38 -7.19 -3.21
CA PRO A 125 -24.00 -7.62 -2.92
C PRO A 125 -23.82 -9.06 -3.53
N PRO A 126 -23.08 -10.07 -2.99
CA PRO A 126 -21.97 -10.14 -2.02
C PRO A 126 -20.66 -10.64 -2.74
N ASP A 127 -19.87 -11.70 -2.45
CA ASP A 127 -19.88 -12.78 -1.44
C ASP A 127 -18.49 -13.49 -1.29
N ASP A 128 -18.46 -14.58 -0.50
CA ASP A 128 -17.39 -15.56 -0.21
C ASP A 128 -16.46 -16.03 -1.36
N GLY A 129 -15.23 -16.46 -0.99
CA GLY A 129 -14.39 -17.35 -1.81
C GLY A 129 -12.86 -17.22 -1.59
N ALA A 130 -12.25 -18.10 -0.80
CA ALA A 130 -10.82 -18.03 -0.48
C ALA A 130 -9.95 -19.10 -1.19
N SER A 131 -8.63 -18.85 -1.25
CA SER A 131 -7.51 -19.78 -1.55
C SER A 131 -7.26 -20.15 -3.04
N ASN A 132 -6.02 -20.30 -3.56
CA ASN A 132 -4.66 -19.86 -3.18
C ASN A 132 -3.66 -20.25 -4.33
N ALA A 133 -2.41 -19.76 -4.25
CA ALA A 133 -1.14 -20.31 -4.79
C ALA A 133 -0.49 -19.68 -6.05
N GLU A 134 0.85 -19.75 -6.05
CA GLU A 134 1.83 -19.23 -7.03
C GLU A 134 2.19 -20.30 -8.10
N PRO A 135 3.15 -20.06 -9.04
CA PRO A 135 4.56 -20.36 -8.71
C PRO A 135 5.68 -19.49 -9.37
N ALA A 136 6.60 -19.03 -8.52
CA ALA A 136 8.08 -18.94 -8.66
C ALA A 136 8.83 -18.87 -10.01
N ALA A 137 9.83 -17.98 -10.08
CA ALA A 137 11.13 -18.22 -10.74
C ALA A 137 12.30 -17.44 -10.07
N ALA A 138 13.41 -18.14 -9.84
CA ALA A 138 14.53 -17.83 -8.94
C ALA A 138 15.58 -16.80 -9.42
N PRO A 139 16.47 -16.34 -8.52
CA PRO A 139 17.91 -16.31 -8.74
C PRO A 139 18.62 -17.53 -8.10
N ASP A 140 19.84 -17.83 -8.54
CA ASP A 140 20.51 -19.13 -8.28
C ASP A 140 20.98 -19.36 -6.82
N ALA A 141 21.35 -20.61 -6.53
CA ALA A 141 21.29 -21.20 -5.20
C ALA A 141 22.30 -20.66 -4.15
N ALA A 142 21.80 -19.87 -3.19
CA ALA A 142 22.34 -19.81 -1.82
C ALA A 142 21.27 -19.42 -0.78
N MET A 143 21.26 -20.10 0.37
CA MET A 143 20.51 -19.76 1.60
C MET A 143 18.98 -19.68 1.50
N ALA A 144 18.33 -20.85 1.44
CA ALA A 144 16.93 -20.98 1.84
C ALA A 144 16.79 -20.82 3.37
N GLY A 145 16.37 -19.63 3.82
CA GLY A 145 15.92 -19.37 5.19
C GLY A 145 14.41 -19.07 5.22
N PRO A 146 13.68 -19.41 6.30
CA PRO A 146 12.28 -19.00 6.47
C PRO A 146 12.12 -17.48 6.35
N LEU A 147 10.91 -17.00 6.03
CA LEU A 147 10.55 -15.58 5.76
C LEU A 147 11.20 -14.55 6.71
N ALA A 148 11.43 -14.89 7.97
CA ALA A 148 12.10 -14.05 8.96
C ALA A 148 13.58 -13.70 8.60
N ASP A 149 14.30 -14.56 7.87
CA ASP A 149 15.67 -14.31 7.42
C ASP A 149 15.68 -13.37 6.21
N GLN A 150 14.76 -13.56 5.26
CA GLN A 150 14.55 -12.64 4.13
C GLN A 150 14.20 -11.23 4.63
N ILE A 151 13.29 -11.12 5.60
CA ILE A 151 12.93 -9.86 6.25
C ILE A 151 14.16 -9.22 6.96
N ARG A 152 15.06 -10.02 7.56
CA ARG A 152 16.30 -9.50 8.16
C ARG A 152 17.29 -8.95 7.12
N ALA A 153 17.32 -9.51 5.91
CA ALA A 153 18.13 -9.01 4.80
C ALA A 153 17.57 -7.73 4.15
N MET A 154 16.28 -7.43 4.33
CA MET A 154 15.63 -6.24 3.77
C MET A 154 16.06 -4.93 4.47
N SER A 155 16.26 -3.89 3.65
CA SER A 155 16.42 -2.51 4.12
C SER A 155 15.22 -2.04 4.95
N ALA A 156 15.40 -0.97 5.74
CA ALA A 156 14.33 -0.43 6.56
C ALA A 156 13.12 0.01 5.72
N GLN A 157 13.35 0.60 4.53
CA GLN A 157 12.30 1.05 3.61
C GLN A 157 11.50 -0.13 3.03
N GLN A 158 12.17 -1.20 2.59
CA GLN A 158 11.50 -2.42 2.12
C GLN A 158 10.63 -3.04 3.23
N ARG A 159 11.10 -3.06 4.48
CA ARG A 159 10.30 -3.54 5.62
C ARG A 159 9.15 -2.62 6.00
N MET A 160 9.26 -1.30 5.82
CA MET A 160 8.14 -0.36 6.00
C MET A 160 7.07 -0.59 4.94
N HIS A 161 7.45 -0.74 3.67
CA HIS A 161 6.52 -1.08 2.58
C HIS A 161 5.84 -2.45 2.81
N LEU A 162 6.61 -3.47 3.23
CA LEU A 162 6.09 -4.80 3.55
C LEU A 162 5.19 -4.79 4.80
N ALA A 163 5.38 -3.88 5.75
CA ALA A 163 4.45 -3.71 6.87
C ALA A 163 3.09 -3.13 6.40
N ALA A 164 3.12 -2.11 5.55
CA ALA A 164 1.93 -1.44 5.04
C ALA A 164 1.10 -2.30 4.07
N HIS A 165 1.74 -3.13 3.25
CA HIS A 165 1.06 -3.89 2.17
C HIS A 165 1.15 -5.41 2.28
N GLY A 166 1.96 -5.96 3.20
CA GLY A 166 2.26 -7.39 3.24
C GLY A 166 1.26 -8.26 3.99
N ASP A 167 1.36 -9.56 3.72
CA ASP A 167 0.54 -10.62 4.28
C ASP A 167 0.69 -10.80 5.79
N ARG A 168 -0.30 -11.45 6.39
CA ARG A 168 -0.34 -11.81 7.82
C ARG A 168 0.94 -12.48 8.33
N ALA A 169 1.62 -13.29 7.51
CA ALA A 169 2.89 -13.91 7.87
C ALA A 169 4.03 -12.88 8.04
N ALA A 170 4.15 -11.92 7.12
CA ALA A 170 5.11 -10.82 7.23
C ALA A 170 4.75 -9.89 8.40
N ARG A 171 3.46 -9.55 8.56
CA ARG A 171 2.97 -8.69 9.66
C ARG A 171 3.30 -9.24 11.05
N LEU A 172 3.09 -10.53 11.29
CA LEU A 172 3.39 -11.18 12.57
C LEU A 172 4.89 -11.15 12.92
N LEU A 173 5.76 -11.15 11.91
CA LEU A 173 7.21 -11.00 12.08
C LEU A 173 7.58 -9.52 12.32
N LEU A 174 7.07 -8.61 11.48
CA LEU A 174 7.35 -7.17 11.55
C LEU A 174 6.80 -6.49 12.82
N ALA A 175 5.74 -7.04 13.43
CA ALA A 175 5.25 -6.60 14.74
C ALA A 175 6.33 -6.67 15.85
N ARG A 176 7.31 -7.57 15.69
CA ARG A 176 8.43 -7.79 16.62
C ARG A 176 9.75 -7.16 16.16
N ASP A 177 9.77 -6.44 15.03
CA ASP A 177 11.00 -5.89 14.44
C ASP A 177 11.76 -4.98 15.42
N PRO A 178 13.11 -5.01 15.47
CA PRO A 178 13.89 -4.09 16.29
C PRO A 178 13.64 -2.61 15.97
N ASN A 179 13.41 -2.24 14.70
CA ASN A 179 13.09 -0.88 14.29
C ASN A 179 11.61 -0.56 14.58
N LYS A 180 11.40 0.31 15.57
CA LYS A 180 10.08 0.61 16.11
C LYS A 180 9.24 1.57 15.27
N THR A 181 9.82 2.20 14.23
CA THR A 181 9.07 2.98 13.23
C THR A 181 8.22 2.08 12.33
N ILE A 182 8.64 0.84 12.07
CA ILE A 182 7.91 -0.14 11.24
C ILE A 182 6.52 -0.45 11.83
N GLN A 183 6.37 -0.43 13.16
CA GLN A 183 5.09 -0.65 13.83
C GLN A 183 4.05 0.42 13.48
N SER A 184 4.45 1.65 13.17
CA SER A 184 3.53 2.70 12.72
C SER A 184 3.01 2.45 11.30
N PHE A 185 3.84 1.92 10.40
CA PHE A 185 3.42 1.49 9.05
C PHE A 185 2.58 0.22 9.09
N LEU A 186 2.86 -0.68 10.04
CA LEU A 186 2.07 -1.90 10.23
C LEU A 186 0.60 -1.59 10.58
N LEU A 187 0.36 -0.53 11.34
CA LEU A 187 -0.97 -0.02 11.69
C LEU A 187 -1.69 0.69 10.53
N GLN A 188 -1.02 0.95 9.40
CA GLN A 188 -1.63 1.50 8.18
C GLN A 188 -2.13 0.41 7.21
N ASN A 189 -1.81 -0.86 7.48
CA ASN A 189 -2.19 -1.99 6.63
C ASN A 189 -3.71 -2.23 6.69
N PRO A 190 -4.44 -2.19 5.57
CA PRO A 190 -5.91 -2.31 5.56
C PRO A 190 -6.41 -3.69 6.01
N HIS A 191 -5.54 -4.69 6.07
CA HIS A 191 -5.86 -6.05 6.49
C HIS A 191 -5.39 -6.38 7.92
N ILE A 192 -4.98 -5.39 8.72
CA ILE A 192 -4.59 -5.61 10.12
C ILE A 192 -5.79 -6.02 10.99
N THR A 193 -5.64 -7.10 11.74
CA THR A 193 -6.72 -7.63 12.61
C THR A 193 -6.69 -7.01 14.01
N ILE A 194 -7.85 -6.98 14.68
CA ILE A 194 -7.99 -6.48 16.06
C ILE A 194 -7.05 -7.22 17.03
N GLU A 195 -6.79 -8.52 16.84
CA GLU A 195 -5.87 -9.27 17.70
C GLU A 195 -4.38 -8.93 17.41
N GLU A 196 -4.00 -8.58 16.17
CA GLU A 196 -2.67 -8.01 15.87
C GLU A 196 -2.49 -6.66 16.56
N VAL A 197 -3.50 -5.78 16.49
CA VAL A 197 -3.52 -4.48 17.19
C VAL A 197 -3.46 -4.65 18.71
N ARG A 198 -4.22 -5.59 19.27
CA ARG A 198 -4.24 -5.92 20.70
C ARG A 198 -2.89 -6.46 21.19
N TYR A 199 -2.22 -7.29 20.38
CA TYR A 199 -0.89 -7.79 20.65
C TYR A 199 0.15 -6.65 20.67
N LEU A 200 0.11 -5.73 19.72
CA LEU A 200 0.94 -4.52 19.72
C LEU A 200 0.66 -3.65 20.95
N ALA A 201 -0.61 -3.39 21.26
CA ALA A 201 -1.04 -2.60 22.42
C ALA A 201 -0.50 -3.13 23.76
N GLY A 202 -0.46 -4.45 23.95
CA GLY A 202 0.09 -5.09 25.14
C GLY A 202 1.62 -5.27 25.13
N SER A 203 2.29 -5.02 24.00
CA SER A 203 3.71 -5.33 23.85
C SER A 203 4.61 -4.33 24.56
N ARG A 204 5.43 -4.81 25.50
CA ARG A 204 6.55 -4.04 26.09
C ARG A 204 7.57 -3.60 25.03
N GLN A 205 7.56 -4.21 23.84
CA GLN A 205 8.39 -3.83 22.69
C GLN A 205 7.71 -2.84 21.71
N ALA A 206 6.52 -2.32 22.00
CA ALA A 206 5.87 -1.31 21.18
C ALA A 206 6.65 0.03 21.16
N SER A 207 6.38 0.85 20.14
CA SER A 207 6.76 2.27 20.08
C SER A 207 5.70 3.16 20.75
N PRO A 208 6.07 4.29 21.38
CA PRO A 208 5.09 5.23 21.93
C PRO A 208 4.14 5.79 20.85
N ASP A 209 4.66 6.01 19.63
CA ASP A 209 3.89 6.54 18.50
C ASP A 209 2.83 5.54 18.02
N ALA A 210 3.19 4.25 17.92
CA ALA A 210 2.25 3.18 17.59
C ALA A 210 1.17 3.05 18.67
N LEU A 211 1.53 3.12 19.96
CA LEU A 211 0.56 3.13 21.05
C LEU A 211 -0.36 4.37 21.02
N GLN A 212 0.15 5.52 20.57
CA GLN A 212 -0.64 6.74 20.39
C GLN A 212 -1.59 6.64 19.19
N ILE A 213 -1.15 6.07 18.06
CA ILE A 213 -2.00 5.76 16.90
C ILE A 213 -3.14 4.82 17.33
N ILE A 214 -2.82 3.72 18.03
CA ILE A 214 -3.84 2.76 18.48
C ILE A 214 -4.82 3.42 19.47
N ALA A 215 -4.33 4.24 20.40
CA ALA A 215 -5.18 4.97 21.35
C ALA A 215 -6.06 6.07 20.70
N GLY A 216 -5.69 6.53 19.50
CA GLY A 216 -6.45 7.50 18.71
C GLY A 216 -7.45 6.86 17.73
N HIS A 217 -7.25 5.61 17.31
CA HIS A 217 -8.09 4.99 16.29
C HIS A 217 -9.53 4.76 16.79
N ARG A 218 -10.52 5.24 16.03
CA ARG A 218 -11.94 5.25 16.45
C ARG A 218 -12.48 3.86 16.79
N GLU A 219 -12.11 2.85 16.02
CA GLU A 219 -12.58 1.48 16.22
C GLU A 219 -11.84 0.80 17.39
N TRP A 220 -10.51 0.81 17.36
CA TRP A 220 -9.70 0.04 18.31
C TRP A 220 -9.77 0.62 19.73
N SER A 221 -9.96 1.94 19.89
CA SER A 221 -10.21 2.59 21.18
C SER A 221 -11.60 2.30 21.79
N GLN A 222 -12.50 1.64 21.05
CA GLN A 222 -13.76 1.10 21.57
C GLN A 222 -13.65 -0.37 21.98
N ASN A 223 -12.66 -1.12 21.49
CA ASN A 223 -12.50 -2.53 21.82
C ASN A 223 -11.92 -2.71 23.24
N PRO A 224 -12.66 -3.30 24.21
CA PRO A 224 -12.21 -3.39 25.59
C PRO A 224 -10.94 -4.22 25.76
N GLY A 225 -10.68 -5.19 24.87
CA GLY A 225 -9.46 -6.00 24.87
C GLY A 225 -8.21 -5.22 24.47
N VAL A 226 -8.33 -4.27 23.53
CA VAL A 226 -7.25 -3.34 23.13
C VAL A 226 -7.06 -2.26 24.19
N VAL A 227 -8.15 -1.64 24.66
CA VAL A 227 -8.13 -0.63 25.74
C VAL A 227 -7.44 -1.18 26.99
N ALA A 228 -7.81 -2.37 27.45
CA ALA A 228 -7.23 -3.01 28.64
C ALA A 228 -5.76 -3.45 28.45
N ALA A 229 -5.27 -3.53 27.21
CA ALA A 229 -3.85 -3.77 26.89
C ALA A 229 -3.06 -2.45 26.89
N LEU A 230 -3.56 -1.41 26.21
CA LEU A 230 -2.96 -0.06 26.20
C LEU A 230 -2.79 0.51 27.62
N VAL A 231 -3.83 0.40 28.45
CA VAL A 231 -3.86 0.94 29.82
C VAL A 231 -2.85 0.24 30.75
N ARG A 232 -2.49 -1.02 30.47
CA ARG A 232 -1.46 -1.77 31.20
C ARG A 232 -0.03 -1.47 30.72
N ASN A 233 0.15 -1.08 29.45
CA ASN A 233 1.47 -0.94 28.84
C ASN A 233 2.22 0.30 29.38
N PRO A 234 3.43 0.15 29.96
CA PRO A 234 4.18 1.28 30.53
C PRO A 234 4.72 2.29 29.52
N LYS A 235 4.62 2.01 28.20
CA LYS A 235 4.98 2.95 27.14
C LYS A 235 3.81 3.77 26.61
N THR A 236 2.57 3.47 27.01
CA THR A 236 1.40 4.26 26.57
C THR A 236 1.47 5.66 27.19
N PRO A 237 1.37 6.74 26.40
CA PRO A 237 1.36 8.11 26.94
C PRO A 237 0.28 8.28 28.01
N LEU A 238 0.66 8.80 29.19
CA LEU A 238 -0.20 8.79 30.39
C LEU A 238 -1.57 9.45 30.15
N GLY A 239 -1.61 10.57 29.41
CA GLY A 239 -2.85 11.24 29.05
C GLY A 239 -3.80 10.36 28.23
N SER A 240 -3.27 9.54 27.32
CA SER A 240 -4.05 8.57 26.56
C SER A 240 -4.52 7.41 27.45
N ALA A 241 -3.64 6.85 28.28
CA ALA A 241 -4.00 5.78 29.20
C ALA A 241 -5.09 6.20 30.21
N VAL A 242 -5.05 7.44 30.72
CA VAL A 242 -6.05 7.96 31.66
C VAL A 242 -7.41 8.20 30.98
N ARG A 243 -7.46 8.76 29.76
CA ARG A 243 -8.72 8.87 28.98
C ARG A 243 -9.34 7.51 28.68
N LEU A 244 -8.51 6.49 28.47
CA LEU A 244 -8.96 5.13 28.18
C LEU A 244 -9.54 4.39 29.39
N LEU A 245 -9.31 4.86 30.62
CA LEU A 245 -9.99 4.33 31.81
C LEU A 245 -11.51 4.54 31.76
N ASP A 246 -12.00 5.60 31.12
CA ASP A 246 -13.44 5.85 30.93
C ASP A 246 -14.12 4.87 29.94
N ARG A 247 -13.34 4.04 29.25
CA ARG A 247 -13.83 2.94 28.40
C ARG A 247 -13.84 1.59 29.11
N LEU A 248 -13.36 1.49 30.35
CA LEU A 248 -13.26 0.24 31.10
C LEU A 248 -14.36 0.10 32.15
N GLY A 249 -14.97 -1.09 32.20
CA GLY A 249 -15.95 -1.43 33.22
C GLY A 249 -15.35 -1.48 34.63
N GLU A 250 -16.18 -1.16 35.62
CA GLU A 250 -15.81 -1.09 37.03
C GLU A 250 -14.98 -2.29 37.58
N PRO A 251 -15.28 -3.58 37.28
CA PRO A 251 -14.46 -4.68 37.78
C PRO A 251 -13.01 -4.66 37.28
N GLU A 252 -12.76 -4.13 36.08
CA GLU A 252 -11.40 -3.97 35.55
C GLU A 252 -10.71 -2.73 36.15
N LEU A 253 -11.44 -1.64 36.38
CA LEU A 253 -10.94 -0.48 37.15
C LEU A 253 -10.51 -0.89 38.57
N ARG A 254 -11.32 -1.71 39.27
CA ARG A 254 -10.98 -2.27 40.60
C ARG A 254 -9.73 -3.14 40.58
N ARG A 255 -9.45 -3.84 39.47
CA ARG A 255 -8.21 -4.63 39.27
C ARG A 255 -7.00 -3.72 39.01
N LEU A 256 -7.13 -2.73 38.13
CA LEU A 256 -6.08 -1.76 37.84
C LEU A 256 -5.69 -0.92 39.08
N ALA A 257 -6.68 -0.55 39.91
CA ALA A 257 -6.49 0.17 41.17
C ALA A 257 -5.70 -0.61 42.25
N LYS A 258 -5.54 -1.93 42.08
CA LYS A 258 -4.85 -2.84 43.01
C LYS A 258 -3.59 -3.50 42.41
N SER A 259 -3.48 -3.61 41.08
CA SER A 259 -2.33 -4.23 40.41
C SER A 259 -1.07 -3.38 40.54
N ASN A 260 0.09 -4.03 40.70
CA ASN A 260 1.41 -3.39 40.68
C ASN A 260 2.13 -3.49 39.31
N ASP A 261 1.59 -4.24 38.33
CA ASP A 261 2.17 -4.38 36.98
C ASP A 261 1.77 -3.22 36.04
N VAL A 262 1.09 -2.19 36.56
CA VAL A 262 0.58 -1.05 35.78
C VAL A 262 1.21 0.28 36.20
N PRO A 263 1.32 1.28 35.29
CA PRO A 263 1.96 2.56 35.61
C PRO A 263 1.30 3.27 36.80
N ARG A 264 2.10 3.85 37.70
CA ARG A 264 1.60 4.49 38.94
C ARG A 264 0.53 5.57 38.68
N GLY A 265 0.70 6.39 37.63
CA GLY A 265 -0.31 7.39 37.24
C GLY A 265 -1.66 6.76 36.86
N VAL A 266 -1.65 5.62 36.17
CA VAL A 266 -2.85 4.84 35.82
C VAL A 266 -3.45 4.18 37.06
N GLN A 267 -2.63 3.60 37.94
CA GLN A 267 -3.06 3.00 39.20
C GLN A 267 -3.82 4.02 40.09
N LEU A 268 -3.29 5.25 40.18
CA LEU A 268 -3.91 6.34 40.95
C LEU A 268 -5.19 6.87 40.29
N ALA A 269 -5.21 7.03 38.96
CA ALA A 269 -6.41 7.45 38.23
C ALA A 269 -7.53 6.40 38.31
N ALA A 270 -7.21 5.11 38.22
CA ALA A 270 -8.15 4.02 38.41
C ALA A 270 -8.71 3.99 39.84
N ARG A 271 -7.85 4.16 40.86
CA ARG A 271 -8.29 4.31 42.26
C ARG A 271 -9.31 5.44 42.44
N LYS A 272 -9.05 6.62 41.86
CA LYS A 272 -9.98 7.77 41.93
C LYS A 272 -11.32 7.51 41.26
N LYS A 273 -11.38 6.70 40.19
CA LYS A 273 -12.64 6.31 39.54
C LYS A 273 -13.40 5.21 40.29
N VAL A 274 -12.71 4.33 41.01
CA VAL A 274 -13.32 3.25 41.82
C VAL A 274 -13.91 3.77 43.13
N ASN A 275 -13.28 4.77 43.74
CA ASN A 275 -13.75 5.41 44.96
C ASN A 275 -13.88 6.93 44.73
N PRO A 276 -14.92 7.39 44.01
CA PRO A 276 -15.28 8.80 44.03
C PRO A 276 -15.53 9.26 45.47
N ALA A 277 -15.18 10.51 45.76
CA ALA A 277 -15.38 11.15 47.06
C ALA A 277 -16.70 11.92 47.08
#